data_AF-A0A2K5CQM1-F1
#
_entry.id   AF-A0A2K5CQM1-F1
#
_cell.length_a   1.000
_cell.length_b   1.000
_cell.length_c   1.000
_cell.angle_alpha   90.00
_cell.angle_beta   90.00
_cell.angle_gamma   90.00
#
_symmetry.space_group_name_H-M   'P 1'
#
loop_
_entity.id
_entity.type
_entity.pdbx_description
1 polymer ?
#
loop_
_entity_poly.entity_id
_entity_poly.type
_entity_poly.pdbx_seq_one_letter_code
_entity_poly.pdbx_strand_id
1 'polypeptide(L)'
;MSGWESYYKTEALCRYVPRRNIPPYFVALVPQDEELDDQKINVTPPGFQLVFLPFADDKRKMPFTEKIMATPEQVDKMKAIVEKLCFTYRSDSFENPVLQQHFRNLEALALDLMEPEQAVDLTLLGSPVDEFKELVYPPDYSSGSKRPKVEYSEEELKTHISKGTLGKFTVPMLKDACRAYGLKSGLKKQELLETLTKHFQD
;
A
#
# COMPACT_ATOMS: atom_id res chain seq x y z
N MET A 1 1.84 15.96 27.60
CA MET A 1 3.09 15.64 26.88
C MET A 1 3.75 16.97 26.54
N SER A 2 4.71 17.39 27.37
CA SER A 2 5.39 18.68 27.27
C SER A 2 6.41 18.65 26.13
N GLY A 3 6.52 19.75 25.37
CA GLY A 3 7.36 19.88 24.16
C GLY A 3 8.88 19.76 24.34
N TRP A 4 9.34 19.17 25.44
CA TRP A 4 10.75 18.89 25.75
C TRP A 4 11.13 17.42 25.49
N GLU A 5 10.18 16.47 25.52
CA GLU A 5 10.43 15.04 25.22
C GLU A 5 10.78 14.79 23.75
N SER A 6 10.41 15.71 22.85
CA SER A 6 10.71 15.63 21.42
C SER A 6 12.14 16.06 21.04
N TYR A 7 12.88 16.73 21.93
CA TYR A 7 14.21 17.29 21.61
C TYR A 7 15.38 16.27 21.71
N TYR A 8 15.16 15.11 22.34
CA TYR A 8 16.19 14.05 22.48
C TYR A 8 15.66 12.65 22.14
N LYS A 9 14.74 12.53 21.18
CA LYS A 9 14.36 11.22 20.64
C LYS A 9 15.44 10.74 19.66
N THR A 10 16.58 10.31 20.20
CA THR A 10 17.70 9.78 19.44
C THR A 10 17.67 8.26 19.42
N GLU A 11 17.88 7.69 18.25
CA GLU A 11 17.96 6.24 18.03
C GLU A 11 19.41 5.86 17.73
N ALA A 12 19.85 4.70 18.21
CA ALA A 12 21.19 4.23 17.89
C ALA A 12 21.17 3.43 16.58
N LEU A 13 21.78 3.98 15.52
CA LEU A 13 21.96 3.27 14.26
C LEU A 13 23.14 2.29 14.38
N CYS A 14 22.88 1.02 14.12
CA CYS A 14 23.84 -0.05 14.31
C CYS A 14 23.97 -0.93 13.06
N ARG A 15 25.14 -1.56 12.91
CA ARG A 15 25.39 -2.60 11.92
C ARG A 15 25.26 -3.97 12.59
N TYR A 16 24.15 -4.65 12.36
CA TYR A 16 23.81 -5.93 12.98
C TYR A 16 24.31 -7.12 12.16
N VAL A 17 25.01 -8.04 12.82
CA VAL A 17 25.50 -9.31 12.26
C VAL A 17 25.15 -10.44 13.23
N PRO A 18 24.07 -11.22 12.98
CA PRO A 18 23.59 -12.22 13.94
C PRO A 18 24.57 -13.36 14.23
N ARG A 19 25.32 -13.80 13.21
CA ARG A 19 26.30 -14.90 13.30
C ARG A 19 27.42 -14.70 12.29
N ARG A 20 28.52 -15.46 12.44
CA ARG A 20 29.66 -15.42 11.51
C ARG A 20 29.20 -15.70 10.07
N ASN A 21 29.80 -15.00 9.10
CA ASN A 21 29.58 -15.15 7.66
C ASN A 21 28.14 -14.84 7.17
N ILE A 22 27.43 -13.91 7.84
CA ILE A 22 26.18 -13.33 7.33
C ILE A 22 26.40 -11.87 6.91
N PRO A 23 25.84 -11.41 5.79
CA PRO A 23 25.85 -9.99 5.41
C PRO A 23 25.24 -9.11 6.51
N PRO A 24 25.82 -7.95 6.82
CA PRO A 24 25.29 -7.06 7.82
C PRO A 24 23.95 -6.45 7.40
N TYR A 25 23.08 -6.18 8.38
CA TYR A 25 21.89 -5.33 8.22
C TYR A 25 22.03 -4.04 9.01
N PHE A 26 21.49 -2.95 8.49
CA PHE A 26 21.31 -1.73 9.29
C PHE A 26 20.09 -1.91 10.19
N VAL A 27 20.26 -1.62 11.47
CA VAL A 27 19.19 -1.69 12.47
C VAL A 27 19.18 -0.39 13.28
N ALA A 28 17.99 0.05 13.66
CA ALA A 28 17.81 1.13 14.62
C ALA A 28 17.45 0.52 15.97
N LEU A 29 18.21 0.86 17.02
CA LEU A 29 17.86 0.54 18.39
C LEU A 29 17.01 1.69 18.94
N VAL A 30 15.71 1.45 19.00
CA VAL A 30 14.74 2.43 19.51
C VAL A 30 14.60 2.23 21.02
N PRO A 31 14.88 3.25 21.85
CA PRO A 31 14.70 3.14 23.29
C PRO A 31 13.22 2.86 23.61
N GLN A 32 12.98 1.86 24.45
CA GLN A 32 11.67 1.40 24.86
C GLN A 32 11.59 1.46 26.39
N ASP A 33 10.72 2.33 26.89
CA ASP A 33 10.48 2.50 28.33
C ASP A 33 9.57 1.38 28.86
N GLU A 34 9.70 1.09 30.16
CA GLU A 34 8.87 0.08 30.81
C GLU A 34 7.44 0.57 31.00
N GLU A 35 6.46 -0.25 30.61
CA GLU A 35 5.04 0.01 30.87
C GLU A 35 4.43 -1.18 31.61
N LEU A 36 3.88 -0.89 32.78
CA LEU A 36 3.11 -1.83 33.60
C LEU A 36 1.62 -1.53 33.46
N ASP A 37 0.79 -2.56 33.37
CA ASP A 37 -0.66 -2.40 33.43
C ASP A 37 -1.17 -2.24 34.87
N ASP A 38 -2.49 -2.05 35.02
CA ASP A 38 -3.17 -1.93 36.31
C ASP A 38 -2.99 -3.18 37.21
N GLN A 39 -2.71 -4.35 36.60
CA GLN A 39 -2.45 -5.61 37.28
C GLN A 39 -0.97 -5.80 37.61
N LYS A 40 -0.12 -4.80 37.35
CA LYS A 40 1.35 -4.84 37.48
C LYS A 40 2.00 -5.89 36.57
N ILE A 41 1.34 -6.28 35.49
CA ILE A 41 1.90 -7.10 34.43
C ILE A 41 2.74 -6.19 33.54
N ASN A 42 3.94 -6.64 33.22
CA ASN A 42 4.83 -5.93 32.31
C ASN A 42 4.35 -6.10 30.86
N VAL A 43 3.74 -5.05 30.32
CA VAL A 43 3.22 -5.00 28.94
C VAL A 43 4.35 -4.69 27.96
N THR A 44 5.17 -3.71 28.31
CA THR A 44 6.26 -3.22 27.48
C THR A 44 7.56 -3.33 28.29
N PRO A 45 8.46 -4.29 27.98
CA PRO A 45 9.68 -4.47 28.75
C PRO A 45 10.67 -3.32 28.51
N PRO A 46 11.49 -2.94 29.52
CA PRO A 46 12.52 -1.91 29.35
C PRO A 46 13.65 -2.41 28.44
N GLY A 47 14.11 -1.57 27.51
CA GLY A 47 15.29 -1.87 26.71
C GLY A 47 15.32 -1.15 25.37
N PHE A 48 15.73 -1.88 24.33
CA PHE A 48 15.79 -1.37 22.96
C PHE A 48 15.04 -2.29 22.01
N GLN A 49 14.11 -1.72 21.24
CA GLN A 49 13.50 -2.41 20.12
C GLN A 49 14.47 -2.39 18.93
N LEU A 50 14.88 -3.56 18.47
CA LEU A 50 15.74 -3.72 17.31
C LEU A 50 14.90 -3.71 16.03
N VAL A 51 14.89 -2.56 15.35
CA VAL A 51 14.13 -2.35 14.10
C VAL A 51 15.04 -2.52 12.89
N PHE A 52 14.71 -3.44 11.99
CA PHE A 52 15.46 -3.65 10.75
C PHE A 52 15.14 -2.56 9.73
N LEU A 53 16.18 -1.93 9.18
CA LEU A 53 16.05 -0.93 8.13
C LEU A 53 16.22 -1.61 6.76
N PRO A 54 15.25 -1.44 5.84
CA PRO A 54 15.33 -2.05 4.52
C PRO A 54 16.45 -1.44 3.69
N PHE A 55 17.18 -2.29 2.95
CA PHE A 55 18.11 -1.84 1.92
C PHE A 55 17.36 -1.26 0.71
N ALA A 56 18.10 -0.69 -0.23
CA ALA A 56 17.52 -0.19 -1.47
C ALA A 56 16.78 -1.30 -2.26
N ASP A 57 17.29 -2.53 -2.22
CA ASP A 57 16.73 -3.68 -2.91
C ASP A 57 15.39 -4.16 -2.32
N ASP A 58 15.16 -3.92 -1.03
CA ASP A 58 13.91 -4.26 -0.34
C ASP A 58 12.79 -3.26 -0.69
N LYS A 59 13.14 -2.06 -1.16
CA LYS A 59 12.18 -1.00 -1.51
C LYS A 59 11.61 -1.20 -2.91
N ARG A 60 10.31 -1.48 -3.00
CA ARG A 60 9.59 -1.61 -4.28
C ARG A 60 9.04 -0.24 -4.71
N LYS A 61 9.38 0.20 -5.92
CA LYS A 61 8.77 1.40 -6.54
C LYS A 61 7.37 1.05 -7.03
N MET A 62 6.39 1.82 -6.58
CA MET A 62 4.99 1.68 -7.02
C MET A 62 4.68 2.68 -8.14
N PRO A 63 3.93 2.29 -9.18
CA PRO A 63 3.41 3.24 -10.15
C PRO A 63 2.35 4.11 -9.47
N PHE A 64 2.51 5.44 -9.55
CA PHE A 64 1.53 6.37 -9.01
C PHE A 64 0.48 6.69 -10.08
N THR A 65 -0.79 6.61 -9.71
CA THR A 65 -1.90 7.21 -10.46
C THR A 65 -2.09 8.66 -10.01
N GLU A 66 -2.86 9.43 -10.77
CA GLU A 66 -3.28 10.75 -10.33
C GLU A 66 -3.91 10.69 -8.94
N LYS A 67 -3.50 11.61 -8.07
CA LYS A 67 -3.99 11.68 -6.69
C LYS A 67 -5.37 12.33 -6.69
N ILE A 68 -6.40 11.51 -6.72
CA ILE A 68 -7.78 11.96 -6.54
C ILE A 68 -8.03 12.15 -5.04
N MET A 69 -8.34 13.38 -4.62
CA MET A 69 -8.64 13.67 -3.22
C MET A 69 -10.15 13.56 -2.95
N ALA A 70 -10.51 13.01 -1.79
CA ALA A 70 -11.88 12.96 -1.33
C ALA A 70 -12.39 14.36 -0.92
N THR A 71 -13.71 14.56 -1.00
CA THR A 71 -14.36 15.77 -0.49
C THR A 71 -14.42 15.75 1.05
N PRO A 72 -14.48 16.91 1.72
CA PRO A 72 -14.57 16.95 3.18
C PRO A 72 -15.81 16.20 3.72
N GLU A 73 -16.94 16.25 3.01
CA GLU A 73 -18.14 15.51 3.38
C GLU A 73 -17.95 13.99 3.37
N GLN A 74 -17.22 13.45 2.38
CA GLN A 74 -16.88 12.03 2.30
C GLN A 74 -15.97 11.61 3.46
N VAL A 75 -15.02 12.48 3.82
CA VAL A 75 -14.11 12.26 4.95
C VAL A 75 -14.87 12.23 6.27
N ASP A 76 -15.80 13.16 6.49
CA ASP A 76 -16.56 13.22 7.74
C ASP A 76 -17.50 12.02 7.91
N LYS A 77 -18.11 11.53 6.83
CA LYS A 77 -18.89 10.28 6.89
C LYS A 77 -18.00 9.06 7.18
N MET A 78 -16.80 8.99 6.58
CA MET A 78 -15.84 7.92 6.90
C MET A 78 -15.38 7.98 8.36
N LYS A 79 -15.16 9.17 8.93
CA LYS A 79 -14.84 9.31 10.37
C LYS A 79 -15.94 8.72 11.26
N ALA A 80 -17.21 9.02 10.96
CA ALA A 80 -18.33 8.47 11.73
C ALA A 80 -18.37 6.92 11.68
N ILE A 81 -17.97 6.32 10.55
CA ILE A 81 -17.87 4.87 10.43
C ILE A 81 -16.69 4.32 11.23
N VAL A 82 -15.53 4.97 11.15
CA VAL A 82 -14.34 4.58 11.94
C VAL A 82 -14.64 4.65 13.43
N GLU A 83 -15.39 5.66 13.89
CA GLU A 83 -15.83 5.78 15.28
C GLU A 83 -16.80 4.66 15.67
N LYS A 84 -17.79 4.31 14.82
CA LYS A 84 -18.70 3.18 15.06
C LYS A 84 -17.97 1.82 15.10
N LEU A 85 -16.90 1.67 14.33
CA LEU A 85 -16.09 0.46 14.23
C LEU A 85 -14.88 0.45 15.17
N CYS A 86 -14.72 1.49 15.99
CA CYS A 86 -13.58 1.61 16.87
C CYS A 86 -13.68 0.58 17.99
N PHE A 87 -12.65 -0.25 18.14
CA PHE A 87 -12.49 -1.15 19.26
C PHE A 87 -11.05 -1.05 19.79
N THR A 88 -10.86 -1.38 21.07
CA THR A 88 -9.55 -1.39 21.69
C THR A 88 -8.76 -2.59 21.20
N TYR A 89 -7.82 -2.37 20.28
CA TYR A 89 -6.91 -3.43 19.82
C TYR A 89 -5.97 -3.86 20.94
N ARG A 90 -5.82 -5.17 21.13
CA ARG A 90 -4.75 -5.77 21.92
C ARG A 90 -4.07 -6.85 21.10
N SER A 91 -2.77 -7.07 21.35
CA SER A 91 -1.97 -8.07 20.63
C SER A 91 -2.45 -9.51 20.86
N ASP A 92 -3.17 -9.76 21.96
CA ASP A 92 -3.73 -11.05 22.38
C ASP A 92 -5.18 -11.28 21.92
N SER A 93 -5.78 -10.33 21.18
CA SER A 93 -7.22 -10.39 20.83
C SER A 93 -7.58 -11.42 19.76
N PHE A 94 -6.61 -11.86 18.96
CA PHE A 94 -6.86 -12.73 17.81
C PHE A 94 -5.97 -13.96 17.87
N GLU A 95 -6.59 -15.12 17.83
CA GLU A 95 -5.91 -16.40 17.67
C GLU A 95 -5.80 -16.76 16.19
N ASN A 96 -4.78 -17.56 15.84
CA ASN A 96 -4.62 -18.01 14.47
C ASN A 96 -5.64 -19.13 14.16
N PRO A 97 -6.63 -18.91 13.27
CA PRO A 97 -7.69 -19.88 13.00
C PRO A 97 -7.15 -21.19 12.41
N VAL A 98 -6.07 -21.13 11.61
CA VAL A 98 -5.45 -22.32 11.00
C VAL A 98 -4.79 -23.19 12.07
N LEU A 99 -4.09 -22.57 13.02
CA LEU A 99 -3.49 -23.32 14.13
C LEU A 99 -4.56 -23.87 15.06
N GLN A 100 -5.61 -23.09 15.37
CA GLN A 100 -6.71 -23.54 16.20
C GLN A 100 -7.37 -24.79 15.59
N GLN A 101 -7.76 -24.73 14.31
CA GLN A 101 -8.37 -25.88 13.67
C GLN A 101 -7.42 -27.08 13.60
N HIS A 102 -6.13 -26.85 13.38
CA HIS A 102 -5.13 -27.92 13.34
C HIS A 102 -5.04 -28.66 14.68
N PHE A 103 -4.91 -27.95 15.79
CA PHE A 103 -4.80 -28.58 17.11
C PHE A 103 -6.12 -29.20 17.59
N ARG A 104 -7.28 -28.59 17.27
CA ARG A 104 -8.59 -29.20 17.54
C ARG A 104 -8.78 -30.53 16.81
N ASN A 105 -8.33 -30.61 15.56
CA ASN A 105 -8.35 -31.86 14.81
C ASN A 105 -7.42 -32.92 15.44
N LEU A 106 -6.21 -32.54 15.86
CA LEU A 106 -5.28 -33.46 16.51
C LEU A 106 -5.79 -33.96 17.86
N GLU A 107 -6.40 -33.08 18.65
CA GLU A 107 -7.03 -33.42 19.92
C GLU A 107 -8.17 -34.43 19.73
N ALA A 108 -9.02 -34.21 18.73
CA ALA A 108 -10.09 -35.15 18.39
C ALA A 108 -9.56 -36.53 17.97
N LEU A 109 -8.50 -36.56 17.17
CA LEU A 109 -7.84 -37.82 16.80
C LEU A 109 -7.17 -38.52 17.99
N ALA A 110 -6.59 -37.77 18.92
CA ALA A 110 -5.91 -38.32 20.10
C ALA A 110 -6.89 -38.87 21.15
N LEU A 111 -8.11 -38.31 21.21
CA LEU A 111 -9.17 -38.69 22.15
C LEU A 111 -10.23 -39.60 21.52
N ASP A 112 -10.02 -40.06 20.28
CA ASP A 112 -10.98 -40.87 19.49
C ASP A 112 -12.40 -40.26 19.45
N LEU A 113 -12.47 -38.92 19.34
CA LEU A 113 -13.74 -38.21 19.16
C LEU A 113 -14.27 -38.42 17.74
N MET A 114 -15.60 -38.51 17.59
CA MET A 114 -16.25 -38.73 16.29
C MET A 114 -16.02 -37.58 15.31
N GLU A 115 -16.02 -36.34 15.81
CA GLU A 115 -15.84 -35.15 14.99
C GLU A 115 -15.01 -34.10 15.76
N PRO A 116 -14.14 -33.35 15.08
CA PRO A 116 -13.39 -32.28 15.70
C PRO A 116 -14.26 -31.04 15.96
N GLU A 117 -13.97 -30.35 17.05
CA GLU A 117 -14.57 -29.04 17.32
C GLU A 117 -14.17 -28.04 16.22
N GLN A 118 -15.15 -27.29 15.69
CA GLN A 118 -14.89 -26.24 14.72
C GLN A 118 -14.48 -24.96 15.45
N ALA A 119 -13.28 -24.47 15.16
CA ALA A 119 -12.81 -23.21 15.70
C ALA A 119 -13.60 -22.04 15.08
N VAL A 120 -14.09 -21.12 15.91
CA VAL A 120 -14.74 -19.89 15.44
C VAL A 120 -13.66 -18.91 14.96
N ASP A 121 -13.78 -18.45 13.72
CA ASP A 121 -12.83 -17.50 13.14
C ASP A 121 -13.10 -16.07 13.64
N LEU A 122 -12.25 -15.59 14.55
CA LEU A 122 -12.32 -14.24 15.12
C LEU A 122 -11.79 -13.16 14.16
N THR A 123 -11.20 -13.52 13.01
CA THR A 123 -10.60 -12.56 12.06
C THR A 123 -11.62 -11.96 11.08
N LEU A 124 -12.86 -12.44 11.08
CA LEU A 124 -13.91 -11.97 10.19
C LEU A 124 -14.62 -10.73 10.75
N LEU A 125 -14.54 -9.60 10.05
CA LEU A 125 -15.26 -8.35 10.39
C LEU A 125 -16.62 -8.30 9.67
N GLY A 126 -17.72 -8.14 10.43
CA GLY A 126 -19.07 -8.13 9.89
C GLY A 126 -19.68 -6.73 9.71
N SER A 127 -20.26 -6.51 8.51
CA SER A 127 -21.46 -5.73 8.07
C SER A 127 -21.59 -4.19 7.90
N PRO A 128 -20.92 -3.23 8.56
CA PRO A 128 -21.28 -1.80 8.43
C PRO A 128 -20.80 -1.12 7.14
N VAL A 129 -20.50 -1.90 6.10
CA VAL A 129 -19.97 -1.43 4.81
C VAL A 129 -21.09 -0.87 3.91
N ASP A 130 -22.34 -1.25 4.15
CA ASP A 130 -23.43 -0.99 3.19
C ASP A 130 -23.87 0.49 3.16
N GLU A 131 -23.83 1.20 4.29
CA GLU A 131 -24.10 2.66 4.35
C GLU A 131 -23.05 3.48 3.59
N PHE A 132 -21.79 3.01 3.54
CA PHE A 132 -20.70 3.71 2.85
C PHE A 132 -20.71 3.46 1.34
N LYS A 133 -21.09 2.24 0.94
CA LYS A 133 -21.13 1.87 -0.47
C LYS A 133 -22.02 2.81 -1.27
N GLU A 134 -23.16 3.22 -0.71
CA GLU A 134 -24.13 4.10 -1.37
C GLU A 134 -23.60 5.52 -1.64
N LEU A 135 -22.61 5.99 -0.86
CA LEU A 135 -22.09 7.35 -0.96
C LEU A 135 -20.87 7.50 -1.86
N VAL A 136 -20.12 6.41 -2.04
CA VAL A 136 -18.84 6.42 -2.77
C VAL A 136 -18.96 5.75 -4.13
N TYR A 137 -19.79 4.73 -4.24
CA TYR A 137 -19.96 4.02 -5.50
C TYR A 137 -21.19 4.52 -6.24
N PRO A 138 -21.05 4.95 -7.51
CA PRO A 138 -22.20 5.15 -8.38
C PRO A 138 -23.04 3.87 -8.45
N PRO A 139 -24.36 3.98 -8.70
CA PRO A 139 -25.27 2.82 -8.74
C PRO A 139 -24.87 1.77 -9.79
N ASP A 140 -24.12 2.18 -10.83
CA ASP A 140 -23.65 1.32 -11.92
C ASP A 140 -22.19 0.82 -11.73
N TYR A 141 -21.63 0.96 -10.52
CA TYR A 141 -20.24 0.59 -10.25
C TYR A 141 -20.02 -0.93 -10.29
N SER A 142 -19.30 -1.41 -11.29
CA SER A 142 -18.80 -2.78 -11.35
C SER A 142 -17.43 -2.88 -10.66
N SER A 143 -17.30 -3.70 -9.62
CA SER A 143 -16.03 -3.95 -8.90
C SER A 143 -14.96 -4.73 -9.70
N GLY A 144 -15.13 -4.86 -11.02
CA GLY A 144 -14.21 -5.57 -11.92
C GLY A 144 -13.27 -4.61 -12.65
N SER A 145 -11.97 -4.75 -12.41
CA SER A 145 -10.89 -3.97 -13.03
C SER A 145 -10.91 -4.06 -14.56
N LYS A 146 -11.35 -3.00 -15.25
CA LYS A 146 -11.06 -2.81 -16.68
C LYS A 146 -9.72 -2.10 -16.83
N ARG A 147 -8.80 -2.69 -17.61
CA ARG A 147 -7.48 -2.09 -17.87
C ARG A 147 -7.65 -0.74 -18.60
N PRO A 148 -6.98 0.33 -18.15
CA PRO A 148 -7.07 1.63 -18.79
C PRO A 148 -6.43 1.62 -20.18
N LYS A 149 -7.07 2.32 -21.12
CA LYS A 149 -6.56 2.61 -22.46
C LYS A 149 -5.49 3.70 -22.31
N VAL A 150 -4.30 3.50 -22.87
CA VAL A 150 -3.21 4.47 -22.79
C VAL A 150 -3.51 5.63 -23.74
N GLU A 151 -3.87 6.78 -23.19
CA GLU A 151 -3.97 8.06 -23.89
C GLU A 151 -2.73 8.89 -23.57
N TYR A 152 -2.07 9.45 -24.59
CA TYR A 152 -0.90 10.31 -24.41
C TYR A 152 -1.38 11.75 -24.19
N SER A 153 -0.96 12.37 -23.10
CA SER A 153 -1.30 13.77 -22.79
C SER A 153 -0.41 14.76 -23.55
N GLU A 154 -0.86 16.01 -23.65
CA GLU A 154 -0.17 17.05 -24.42
C GLU A 154 1.17 17.40 -23.74
N GLU A 155 1.18 17.38 -22.41
CA GLU A 155 2.35 17.65 -21.57
C GLU A 155 3.43 16.59 -21.75
N GLU A 156 3.03 15.31 -21.85
CA GLU A 156 3.95 14.19 -22.06
C GLU A 156 4.61 14.30 -23.44
N LEU A 157 3.83 14.59 -24.50
CA LEU A 157 4.34 14.79 -25.85
C LEU A 157 5.26 16.01 -25.96
N LYS A 158 4.90 17.16 -25.36
CA LYS A 158 5.77 18.35 -25.28
C LYS A 158 7.09 18.06 -24.56
N THR A 159 7.04 17.27 -23.49
CA THR A 159 8.23 16.87 -22.74
C THR A 159 9.15 15.97 -23.56
N HIS A 160 8.59 15.06 -24.37
CA HIS A 160 9.37 14.21 -25.26
C HIS A 160 9.97 14.96 -26.45
N ILE A 161 9.29 16.01 -26.94
CA ILE A 161 9.78 16.91 -27.98
C ILE A 161 10.96 17.76 -27.45
N SER A 162 10.80 18.39 -26.29
CA SER A 162 11.86 19.23 -25.69
C SER A 162 13.11 18.44 -25.33
N LYS A 163 12.96 17.18 -24.90
CA LYS A 163 14.07 16.27 -24.59
C LYS A 163 14.65 15.55 -25.83
N GLY A 164 14.12 15.78 -27.03
CA GLY A 164 14.55 15.10 -28.26
C GLY A 164 14.35 13.58 -28.24
N THR A 165 13.47 13.06 -27.38
CA THR A 165 13.26 11.62 -27.19
C THR A 165 12.09 11.06 -27.98
N LEU A 166 11.33 11.91 -28.68
CA LEU A 166 10.20 11.50 -29.52
C LEU A 166 10.61 10.46 -30.58
N GLY A 167 11.85 10.51 -31.09
CA GLY A 167 12.40 9.54 -32.03
C GLY A 167 12.49 8.10 -31.50
N LYS A 168 12.42 7.90 -30.18
CA LYS A 168 12.41 6.58 -29.53
C LYS A 168 11.03 5.90 -29.58
N PHE A 169 9.96 6.64 -29.89
CA PHE A 169 8.62 6.08 -29.99
C PHE A 169 8.53 5.10 -31.17
N THR A 170 7.71 4.06 -31.00
CA THR A 170 7.40 3.13 -32.08
C THR A 170 6.36 3.75 -33.03
N VAL A 171 6.32 3.29 -34.29
CA VAL A 171 5.36 3.80 -35.29
C VAL A 171 3.90 3.68 -34.82
N PRO A 172 3.46 2.60 -34.13
CA PRO A 172 2.12 2.54 -33.54
C PRO A 172 1.85 3.65 -32.51
N MET A 173 2.78 3.90 -31.58
CA MET A 173 2.64 4.95 -30.57
C MET A 173 2.52 6.35 -31.22
N LEU A 174 3.30 6.61 -32.26
CA LEU A 174 3.23 7.87 -33.01
C LEU A 174 1.92 8.02 -33.77
N LYS A 175 1.39 6.94 -34.37
CA LYS A 175 0.08 6.95 -35.03
C LYS A 175 -1.07 7.17 -34.05
N ASP A 176 -0.98 6.60 -32.85
CA ASP A 176 -2.01 6.75 -31.82
C ASP A 176 -1.98 8.15 -31.22
N ALA A 177 -0.79 8.75 -31.03
CA ALA A 177 -0.65 10.17 -30.71
C ALA A 177 -1.23 11.06 -31.82
N CYS A 178 -0.89 10.85 -33.09
CA CYS A 178 -1.49 11.64 -34.19
C CYS A 178 -3.02 11.51 -34.22
N ARG A 179 -3.57 10.31 -33.95
CA ARG A 179 -5.02 10.11 -33.88
C ARG A 179 -5.67 10.82 -32.70
N ALA A 180 -5.05 10.81 -31.54
CA ALA A 180 -5.56 11.51 -30.35
C ALA A 180 -5.71 13.02 -30.59
N TYR A 181 -4.82 13.61 -31.40
CA TYR A 181 -4.83 15.04 -31.74
C TYR A 181 -5.42 15.37 -33.12
N GLY A 182 -6.08 14.41 -33.78
CA GLY A 182 -6.72 14.63 -35.08
C GLY A 182 -5.76 14.96 -36.24
N LEU A 183 -4.47 14.63 -36.11
CA LEU A 183 -3.43 14.91 -37.09
C LEU A 183 -3.38 13.84 -38.18
N LYS A 184 -3.00 14.24 -39.41
CA LYS A 184 -2.80 13.31 -40.52
C LYS A 184 -1.62 12.39 -40.21
N SER A 185 -1.90 11.09 -40.11
CA SER A 185 -0.87 10.08 -39.87
C SER A 185 -0.20 9.66 -41.19
N GLY A 186 1.12 9.90 -41.29
CA GLY A 186 1.95 9.43 -42.40
C GLY A 186 2.24 7.93 -42.35
N LEU A 187 2.80 7.40 -43.44
CA LEU A 187 3.24 5.99 -43.53
C LEU A 187 4.64 5.82 -42.94
N LYS A 188 5.48 6.86 -43.03
CA LYS A 188 6.87 6.83 -42.55
C LYS A 188 6.97 7.38 -41.13
N LYS A 189 7.88 6.80 -40.34
CA LYS A 189 8.18 7.25 -38.98
C LYS A 189 8.60 8.73 -38.92
N GLN A 190 9.35 9.18 -39.92
CA GLN A 190 9.88 10.55 -40.00
C GLN A 190 8.76 11.58 -40.20
N GLU A 191 7.77 11.28 -41.06
CA GLU A 191 6.58 12.14 -41.29
C GLU A 191 5.75 12.32 -40.02
N LEU A 192 5.58 11.25 -39.23
CA LEU A 192 4.83 11.29 -37.96
C LEU A 192 5.55 12.16 -36.91
N LEU A 193 6.89 12.07 -36.86
CA LEU A 193 7.70 12.89 -35.95
C LEU A 193 7.62 14.37 -36.31
N GLU A 194 7.76 14.70 -37.58
CA GLU A 194 7.68 16.09 -38.06
C GLU A 194 6.29 16.69 -37.80
N THR A 195 5.22 15.91 -38.03
CA THR A 195 3.84 16.36 -37.82
C THR A 195 3.56 16.66 -36.35
N LEU A 196 3.97 15.78 -35.43
CA LEU A 196 3.82 16.00 -33.98
C LEU A 196 4.71 17.13 -33.47
N THR A 197 5.96 17.20 -33.95
CA THR A 197 6.91 18.26 -33.54
C THR A 197 6.40 19.64 -33.96
N LYS A 198 5.89 19.77 -35.19
CA LYS A 198 5.32 21.02 -35.69
C LYS A 198 4.06 21.45 -34.92
N HIS A 199 3.19 20.50 -34.56
CA HIS A 199 1.94 20.81 -33.86
C HIS A 199 2.15 21.37 -32.44
N PHE A 200 3.22 20.99 -31.75
CA PHE A 200 3.46 21.37 -30.35
C PHE A 200 4.63 22.36 -30.14
N GLN A 201 5.28 22.81 -31.23
CA GLN A 201 6.34 23.84 -31.19
C GLN A 201 5.87 25.24 -31.63
N ASP A 202 4.68 25.37 -32.22
CA ASP A 202 3.96 26.64 -32.36
C ASP A 202 3.14 26.95 -31.08
#